data_AF-A0A5B2VAC4-F1
#
_entry.id   AF-A0A5B2VAC4-F1
#
_cell.length_a   1.000
_cell.length_b   1.000
_cell.length_c   1.000
_cell.angle_alpha   90.00
_cell.angle_beta   90.00
_cell.angle_gamma   90.00
#
_symmetry.space_group_name_H-M   'P 1'
#
loop_
_entity.id
_entity.type
_entity.pdbx_description
1 polymer ?
#
loop_
_entity_poly.entity_id
_entity_poly.type
_entity_poly.pdbx_seq_one_letter_code
_entity_poly.pdbx_strand_id
1 'polypeptide(L)'
;MTAPATPSAERPHLLCPQSIERALRFGAGTVLMVFVAMHLLNHALGVFGVAALDWGQTLRFAIWRNPIGTSLLYGSLAVHVGLTLKRVLARRTLRMPPVEALQLVLGLAIPIFLAPHILGTRFMAERGVSDYYIHVLRNLWPGLALWQTALVAMVWVHGVIGIRAAFRDKPRFARWRGPLVVLAALLPMLALAGFVAGGREAQATPTERVAPTAADVEAFNSAAMIAKTGTWLVIAGVLGVFGWRAGRRFLKPHVSVRYVGHGAVRSPVGMTLLEISRSNRIPHASLCGGKGRCSTCRVLLTSGHETLPPPMGIELRLLDRIRAPQRVRLACQVRPTRPLGVRILLPGDVGRDEGASDAALDWGREQEVAILFADIRAFSALARHQLPADAVSLLNRVLTDMIQAVEAHGGEVALVPTDGIMAIFRADRTLRRATLAALTSASDILHAVDATNREMGSALPQPLRAGVGVHAGPVILARIGDGERARRLTAIGEAVFAADALEAASKEHAVDAMISQDALKAAGIAPPSGPARSIAYKSGETALMAYAAEDARALDDLLGRRARPNPEAARPPRGGKPHVTHADAIEASLDGGSG
;
A
#
# COMPACT_ATOMS: atom_id res chain seq x y z
N MET A 1 -32.38 29.26 -24.67
CA MET A 1 -30.94 29.60 -24.69
C MET A 1 -30.51 29.88 -23.26
N THR A 2 -30.00 28.86 -22.58
CA THR A 2 -29.54 28.94 -21.18
C THR A 2 -28.03 29.23 -21.18
N ALA A 3 -27.64 30.28 -20.49
CA ALA A 3 -26.25 30.75 -20.40
C ALA A 3 -25.30 29.66 -19.85
N PRO A 4 -24.04 29.59 -20.32
CA PRO A 4 -23.06 28.65 -19.81
C PRO A 4 -22.63 29.04 -18.40
N ALA A 5 -22.57 28.05 -17.51
CA ALA A 5 -22.05 28.20 -16.15
C ALA A 5 -20.57 28.61 -16.19
N THR A 6 -20.24 29.67 -15.47
CA THR A 6 -18.86 30.15 -15.29
C THR A 6 -18.04 29.14 -14.47
N PRO A 7 -16.76 28.90 -14.82
CA PRO A 7 -15.89 28.02 -14.03
C PRO A 7 -15.60 28.67 -12.68
N SER A 8 -15.89 27.94 -11.60
CA SER A 8 -15.59 28.36 -10.23
C SER A 8 -14.08 28.53 -10.05
N ALA A 9 -13.66 29.75 -9.71
CA ALA A 9 -12.29 30.10 -9.38
C ALA A 9 -11.70 29.14 -8.32
N GLU A 10 -10.54 28.56 -8.63
CA GLU A 10 -9.70 27.81 -7.71
C GLU A 10 -9.36 28.69 -6.50
N ARG A 11 -9.84 28.29 -5.31
CA ARG A 11 -9.40 28.90 -4.05
C ARG A 11 -8.06 28.29 -3.65
N PRO A 12 -7.07 29.10 -3.23
CA PRO A 12 -5.77 28.60 -2.79
C PRO A 12 -5.94 27.63 -1.61
N HIS A 13 -5.25 26.50 -1.68
CA HIS A 13 -5.25 25.44 -0.67
C HIS A 13 -4.64 25.92 0.65
N LEU A 14 -5.42 26.60 1.48
CA LEU A 14 -5.08 26.76 2.89
C LEU A 14 -5.02 25.37 3.54
N LEU A 15 -3.81 24.96 3.95
CA LEU A 15 -3.57 23.70 4.64
C LEU A 15 -4.47 23.63 5.89
N CYS A 16 -5.39 22.67 5.90
CA CYS A 16 -6.25 22.41 7.06
C CYS A 16 -5.38 22.21 8.32
N PRO A 17 -5.72 22.78 9.49
CA PRO A 17 -4.93 22.62 10.73
C PRO A 17 -4.57 21.16 11.08
N GLN A 18 -5.41 20.21 10.67
CA GLN A 18 -5.19 18.77 10.85
C GLN A 18 -4.07 18.17 9.97
N SER A 19 -3.67 18.83 8.88
CA SER A 19 -2.51 18.42 8.05
C SER A 19 -1.20 18.90 8.67
N ILE A 20 -1.18 20.10 9.25
CA ILE A 20 -0.02 20.69 9.94
C ILE A 20 0.37 19.86 11.17
N GLU A 21 -0.59 19.52 12.04
CA GLU A 21 -0.31 18.68 13.22
C GLU A 21 0.26 17.31 12.84
N ARG A 22 -0.24 16.73 11.75
CA ARG A 22 0.28 15.45 11.24
C ARG A 22 1.71 15.57 10.73
N ALA A 23 2.02 16.65 10.00
CA ALA A 23 3.36 16.93 9.49
C ALA A 23 4.35 17.16 10.64
N LEU A 24 4.00 18.00 11.62
CA LEU A 24 4.85 18.29 12.78
C LEU A 24 5.15 17.05 13.62
N ARG A 25 4.13 16.24 13.94
CA ARG A 25 4.34 15.00 14.70
C ARG A 25 5.23 14.01 13.97
N PHE A 26 5.08 13.90 12.65
CA PHE A 26 5.92 13.03 11.83
C PHE A 26 7.36 13.54 11.72
N GLY A 27 7.55 14.85 11.49
CA GLY A 27 8.87 15.49 11.47
C GLY A 27 9.59 15.30 12.80
N ALA A 28 8.93 15.60 13.92
CA ALA A 28 9.46 15.40 15.26
C ALA A 28 9.85 13.94 15.53
N GLY A 29 8.98 12.98 15.17
CA GLY A 29 9.31 11.54 15.30
C GLY A 29 10.49 11.11 14.43
N THR A 30 10.69 11.74 13.27
CA THR A 30 11.81 11.46 12.37
C THR A 30 13.13 11.96 12.96
N VAL A 31 13.16 13.17 13.52
CA VAL A 31 14.34 13.70 14.23
C VAL A 31 14.74 12.77 15.37
N LEU A 32 13.79 12.34 16.19
CA LEU A 32 14.05 11.39 17.29
C LEU A 32 14.59 10.06 16.77
N MET A 33 14.05 9.54 15.67
CA MET A 33 14.57 8.31 15.07
C MET A 33 16.01 8.48 14.57
N VAL A 34 16.33 9.59 13.91
CA VAL A 34 17.70 9.86 13.44
C VAL A 34 18.67 9.91 14.61
N PHE A 35 18.30 10.59 15.70
CA PHE A 35 19.09 10.60 16.93
C PHE A 35 19.33 9.19 17.48
N VAL A 36 18.26 8.38 17.60
CA VAL A 36 18.36 7.00 18.10
C VAL A 36 19.23 6.14 17.17
N ALA A 37 19.03 6.23 15.85
CA ALA A 37 19.81 5.47 14.88
C ALA A 37 21.31 5.81 14.94
N MET A 38 21.66 7.10 15.05
CA MET A 38 23.04 7.53 15.24
C MET A 38 23.61 7.06 16.58
N HIS A 39 22.81 7.05 17.65
CA HIS A 39 23.23 6.55 18.94
C HIS A 39 23.52 5.03 18.89
N LEU A 40 22.65 4.25 18.26
CA LEU A 40 22.86 2.80 18.05
C LEU A 40 24.05 2.52 17.12
N LEU A 41 24.23 3.32 16.07
CA LEU A 41 25.39 3.20 15.19
C LEU A 41 26.69 3.46 15.97
N ASN A 42 26.70 4.42 16.88
CA ASN A 42 27.84 4.63 17.76
C ASN A 42 28.10 3.40 18.62
N HIS A 43 27.08 2.86 19.32
CA HIS A 43 27.24 1.62 20.10
C HIS A 43 27.77 0.44 19.28
N ALA A 44 27.38 0.33 18.01
CA ALA A 44 27.88 -0.71 17.11
C ALA A 44 29.40 -0.63 16.87
N LEU A 45 30.01 0.56 16.98
CA LEU A 45 31.46 0.72 16.91
C LEU A 45 32.20 0.02 18.06
N GLY A 46 31.50 -0.32 19.15
CA GLY A 46 32.08 -1.04 20.29
C GLY A 46 32.59 -2.44 19.94
N VAL A 47 32.18 -3.00 18.78
CA VAL A 47 32.77 -4.23 18.24
C VAL A 47 34.25 -4.04 17.90
N PHE A 48 34.67 -2.81 17.60
CA PHE A 48 36.07 -2.43 17.34
C PHE A 48 36.78 -1.86 18.57
N GLY A 49 36.11 -1.84 19.72
CA GLY A 49 36.66 -1.41 21.01
C GLY A 49 36.22 -0.03 21.49
N VAL A 50 36.63 0.33 22.71
CA VAL A 50 36.19 1.56 23.39
C VAL A 50 36.71 2.83 22.71
N ALA A 51 37.91 2.81 22.13
CA ALA A 51 38.44 3.95 21.38
C ALA A 51 37.58 4.33 20.16
N ALA A 52 37.02 3.33 19.46
CA ALA A 52 36.12 3.56 18.34
C ALA A 52 34.78 4.17 18.79
N LEU A 53 34.30 3.79 19.98
CA LEU A 53 33.11 4.38 20.61
C LEU A 53 33.31 5.86 20.96
N ASP A 54 34.47 6.23 21.50
CA ASP A 54 34.80 7.64 21.81
C ASP A 54 34.93 8.48 20.53
N TRP A 55 35.53 7.92 19.46
CA TRP A 55 35.60 8.59 18.17
C TRP A 55 34.20 8.89 17.61
N GLY A 56 33.32 7.89 17.54
CA GLY A 56 31.97 8.10 17.05
C GLY A 56 31.12 8.98 17.98
N GLN A 57 31.39 8.96 19.29
CA GLN A 57 30.74 9.84 20.26
C GLN A 57 31.09 11.31 19.99
N THR A 58 32.32 11.60 19.60
CA THR A 58 32.77 12.97 19.26
C THR A 58 31.94 13.55 18.11
N LEU A 59 31.73 12.77 17.04
CA LEU A 59 30.87 13.16 15.92
C LEU A 59 29.42 13.38 16.37
N ARG A 60 28.89 12.48 17.22
CA ARG A 60 27.52 12.57 17.72
C ARG A 60 27.32 13.79 18.61
N PHE A 61 28.29 14.14 19.44
CA PHE A 61 28.28 15.35 20.27
C PHE A 61 28.35 16.63 19.43
N ALA A 62 29.16 16.66 18.38
CA ALA A 62 29.22 17.80 17.47
C ALA A 62 27.83 18.12 16.87
N ILE A 63 27.02 17.10 16.57
CA ILE A 63 25.69 17.25 15.99
C ILE A 63 24.61 17.56 17.03
N TRP A 64 24.60 16.84 18.16
CA TRP A 64 23.46 16.84 19.09
C TRP A 64 23.69 17.57 20.42
N ARG A 65 24.94 17.90 20.77
CA ARG A 65 25.29 18.56 22.03
C ARG A 65 25.56 20.07 21.89
N ASN A 66 25.39 20.62 20.71
CA ASN A 66 25.34 22.07 20.52
C ASN A 66 23.91 22.62 20.85
N PRO A 67 23.73 23.95 21.02
CA PRO A 67 22.43 24.54 21.36
C PRO A 67 21.32 24.25 20.33
N ILE A 68 21.67 24.20 19.04
CA ILE A 68 20.72 23.93 17.94
C ILE A 68 20.24 22.48 18.00
N GLY A 69 21.17 21.52 18.05
CA GLY A 69 20.89 20.09 18.14
C GLY A 69 20.13 19.73 19.42
N THR A 70 20.48 20.37 20.54
CA THR A 70 19.78 20.21 21.83
C THR A 70 18.34 20.70 21.75
N SER A 71 18.13 21.91 21.22
CA SER A 71 16.80 22.50 21.05
C SER A 71 15.94 21.67 20.09
N LEU A 72 16.55 21.20 18.99
CA LEU A 72 15.88 20.35 18.01
C LEU A 72 15.48 18.99 18.62
N LEU A 73 16.35 18.37 19.42
CA LEU A 73 16.09 17.07 20.06
C LEU A 73 14.98 17.17 21.11
N TYR A 74 15.11 18.07 22.09
CA TYR A 74 14.11 18.21 23.16
C TYR A 74 12.81 18.83 22.66
N GLY A 75 12.87 19.77 21.71
CA GLY A 75 11.69 20.30 21.03
C GLY A 75 10.94 19.22 20.27
N SER A 76 11.66 18.36 19.53
CA SER A 76 11.04 17.21 18.85
C SER A 76 10.45 16.22 19.84
N LEU A 77 11.11 15.94 20.96
CA LEU A 77 10.56 15.08 22.00
C LEU A 77 9.25 15.64 22.57
N ALA A 78 9.23 16.93 22.94
CA ALA A 78 8.05 17.59 23.48
C ALA A 78 6.88 17.62 22.47
N VAL A 79 7.16 18.00 21.21
CA VAL A 79 6.15 18.01 20.14
C VAL A 79 5.63 16.60 19.85
N HIS A 80 6.51 15.60 19.77
CA HIS A 80 6.13 14.22 19.51
C HIS A 80 5.24 13.66 20.61
N VAL A 81 5.63 13.82 21.88
CA VAL A 81 4.87 13.34 23.04
C VAL A 81 3.56 14.11 23.16
N GLY A 82 3.58 15.44 23.10
CA GLY A 82 2.40 16.30 23.27
C GLY A 82 1.33 16.03 22.21
N LEU A 83 1.70 15.99 20.93
CA LEU A 83 0.75 15.70 19.84
C LEU A 83 0.26 14.26 19.87
N THR A 84 1.10 13.31 20.30
CA THR A 84 0.69 11.91 20.45
C THR A 84 -0.30 11.75 21.61
N LEU A 85 -0.04 12.39 22.75
CA LEU A 85 -0.94 12.39 23.90
C LEU A 85 -2.27 13.07 23.56
N LYS A 86 -2.24 14.24 22.89
CA LYS A 86 -3.44 14.90 22.36
C LYS A 86 -4.26 13.96 21.49
N ARG A 87 -3.61 13.23 20.57
CA ARG A 87 -4.28 12.26 19.68
C ARG A 87 -4.87 11.09 20.45
N VAL A 88 -4.17 10.55 21.45
CA VAL A 88 -4.67 9.47 22.31
C VAL A 88 -5.87 9.94 23.11
N LEU A 89 -5.77 11.09 23.77
CA LEU A 89 -6.87 11.70 24.53
C LEU A 89 -8.05 12.12 23.65
N ALA A 90 -7.86 12.38 22.36
CA ALA A 90 -8.95 12.61 21.41
C ALA A 90 -9.72 11.32 21.05
N ARG A 91 -9.15 10.12 21.30
CA ARG A 91 -9.84 8.87 20.98
C ARG A 91 -11.03 8.65 21.90
N ARG A 92 -12.12 8.16 21.31
CA ARG A 92 -13.32 7.81 22.06
C ARG A 92 -13.23 6.39 22.64
N THR A 93 -12.52 5.47 22.00
CA THR A 93 -12.40 4.06 22.42
C THR A 93 -10.92 3.63 22.43
N LEU A 94 -10.60 2.62 23.25
CA LEU A 94 -9.30 1.95 23.27
C LEU A 94 -9.27 0.68 22.40
N ARG A 95 -10.32 0.43 21.61
CA ARG A 95 -10.34 -0.68 20.64
C ARG A 95 -9.50 -0.25 19.43
N MET A 96 -8.36 -0.90 19.24
CA MET A 96 -7.43 -0.63 18.16
C MET A 96 -6.75 -1.92 17.69
N PRO A 97 -6.20 -1.97 16.46
CA PRO A 97 -5.41 -3.11 16.01
C PRO A 97 -4.25 -3.42 16.98
N PRO A 98 -3.84 -4.69 17.14
CA PRO A 98 -2.81 -5.08 18.10
C PRO A 98 -1.49 -4.30 17.95
N VAL A 99 -1.07 -4.02 16.70
CA VAL A 99 0.16 -3.27 16.42
C VAL A 99 0.06 -1.81 16.89
N GLU A 100 -1.12 -1.19 16.80
CA GLU A 100 -1.34 0.17 17.28
C GLU A 100 -1.38 0.22 18.81
N ALA A 101 -1.97 -0.81 19.43
CA ALA A 101 -1.96 -0.97 20.89
C ALA A 101 -0.53 -1.16 21.42
N LEU A 102 0.25 -2.02 20.77
CA LEU A 102 1.65 -2.24 21.10
C LEU A 102 2.45 -0.94 21.01
N GLN A 103 2.32 -0.18 19.92
CA GLN A 103 3.04 1.09 19.77
C GLN A 103 2.70 2.09 20.87
N LEU A 104 1.44 2.16 21.28
CA LEU A 104 0.99 3.03 22.37
C LEU A 104 1.58 2.61 23.71
N VAL A 105 1.52 1.31 24.03
CA VAL A 105 2.07 0.76 25.28
C VAL A 105 3.58 1.01 25.34
N LEU A 106 4.31 0.70 24.27
CA LEU A 106 5.75 0.99 24.19
C LEU A 106 6.00 2.50 24.37
N GLY A 107 5.23 3.35 23.69
CA GLY A 107 5.37 4.81 23.78
C GLY A 107 5.19 5.37 25.21
N LEU A 108 4.25 4.81 25.98
CA LEU A 108 4.01 5.18 27.38
C LEU A 108 5.04 4.58 28.35
N ALA A 109 5.58 3.40 28.03
CA ALA A 109 6.60 2.75 28.84
C ALA A 109 7.99 3.35 28.65
N ILE A 110 8.33 3.85 27.44
CA ILE A 110 9.67 4.35 27.10
C ILE A 110 10.21 5.38 28.12
N PRO A 111 9.46 6.42 28.54
CA PRO A 111 9.98 7.41 29.49
C PRO A 111 10.41 6.82 30.85
N ILE A 112 9.80 5.73 31.31
CA ILE A 112 10.14 5.06 32.58
C ILE A 112 11.57 4.49 32.54
N PHE A 113 11.97 3.95 31.39
CA PHE A 113 13.28 3.32 31.18
C PHE A 113 14.30 4.33 30.65
N LEU A 114 13.86 5.27 29.81
CA LEU A 114 14.70 6.24 29.15
C LEU A 114 15.17 7.34 30.11
N ALA A 115 14.33 7.76 31.08
CA ALA A 115 14.68 8.85 31.98
C ALA A 115 15.94 8.58 32.83
N PRO A 116 16.08 7.42 33.53
CA PRO A 116 17.31 7.10 34.24
C PRO A 116 18.55 7.05 33.32
N HIS A 117 18.38 6.59 32.07
CA HIS A 117 19.48 6.57 31.10
C HIS A 117 19.93 7.98 30.70
N ILE A 118 18.99 8.89 30.39
CA ILE A 118 19.30 10.29 30.05
C ILE A 118 19.93 11.01 31.25
N LEU A 119 19.39 10.80 32.45
CA LEU A 119 19.93 11.41 33.67
C LEU A 119 21.35 10.90 33.94
N GLY A 120 21.59 9.60 33.84
CA GLY A 120 22.89 9.00 34.12
C GLY A 120 23.99 9.40 33.13
N THR A 121 23.61 9.77 31.90
CA THR A 121 24.57 10.13 30.85
C THR A 121 24.75 11.64 30.71
N ARG A 122 23.66 12.43 30.68
CA ARG A 122 23.72 13.86 30.37
C ARG A 122 23.67 14.75 31.62
N PHE A 123 22.78 14.46 32.56
CA PHE A 123 22.63 15.26 33.77
C PHE A 123 23.82 15.11 34.73
N MET A 124 24.42 13.93 34.78
CA MET A 124 25.66 13.70 35.54
C MET A 124 26.87 14.37 34.87
N ALA A 125 26.91 14.41 33.53
CA ALA A 125 27.96 15.13 32.80
C ALA A 125 27.96 16.64 33.08
N GLU A 126 26.76 17.23 33.17
CA GLU A 126 26.60 18.64 33.56
C GLU A 126 27.04 18.93 35.00
N ARG A 127 27.18 17.89 35.84
CA ARG A 127 27.69 17.97 37.23
C ARG A 127 29.18 17.63 37.34
N GLY A 128 29.88 17.49 36.22
CA GLY A 128 31.31 17.21 36.20
C GLY A 128 31.67 15.72 36.34
N VAL A 129 30.69 14.81 36.35
CA VAL A 129 30.98 13.37 36.24
C VAL A 129 31.38 13.08 34.80
N SER A 130 32.53 12.43 34.61
CA SER A 130 33.04 12.15 33.27
C SER A 130 32.03 11.39 32.41
N ASP A 131 31.85 11.88 31.18
CA ASP A 131 31.01 11.29 30.14
C ASP A 131 31.83 10.60 29.04
N TYR A 132 33.14 10.36 29.28
CA TYR A 132 33.92 9.46 28.44
C TYR A 132 33.23 8.10 28.40
N TYR A 133 33.28 7.47 27.23
CA TYR A 133 32.45 6.31 26.95
C TYR A 133 32.75 5.13 27.88
N ILE A 134 34.03 4.98 28.27
CA ILE A 134 34.49 3.94 29.19
C ILE A 134 33.82 4.02 30.58
N HIS A 135 33.60 5.22 31.11
CA HIS A 135 32.96 5.41 32.42
C HIS A 135 31.45 5.14 32.33
N VAL A 136 30.82 5.59 31.25
CA VAL A 136 29.40 5.29 30.98
C VAL A 136 29.17 3.78 30.88
N LEU A 137 30.03 3.06 30.15
CA LEU A 137 29.94 1.60 30.03
C LEU A 137 30.12 0.88 31.37
N ARG A 138 31.10 1.28 32.19
CA ARG A 138 31.30 0.72 33.53
C ARG A 138 30.09 0.89 34.45
N ASN A 139 29.40 2.03 34.36
CA ASN A 139 28.23 2.29 35.19
C ASN A 139 27.01 1.46 34.76
N LEU A 140 26.96 1.03 33.50
CA LEU A 140 25.85 0.26 32.94
C LEU A 140 26.11 -1.26 32.94
N TRP A 141 27.36 -1.68 32.77
CA TRP A 141 27.74 -3.08 32.57
C TRP A 141 28.35 -3.73 33.83
N PRO A 142 27.88 -4.92 34.26
CA PRO A 142 26.86 -5.76 33.64
C PRO A 142 25.46 -5.52 34.25
N GLY A 143 25.38 -4.81 35.39
CA GLY A 143 24.20 -4.79 36.25
C GLY A 143 22.94 -4.20 35.62
N LEU A 144 23.09 -3.23 34.71
CA LEU A 144 21.97 -2.61 34.00
C LEU A 144 21.83 -3.11 32.56
N ALA A 145 22.65 -4.08 32.12
CA ALA A 145 22.68 -4.53 30.73
C ALA A 145 21.32 -5.04 30.23
N LEU A 146 20.58 -5.78 31.05
CA LEU A 146 19.22 -6.25 30.73
C LEU A 146 18.26 -5.09 30.51
N TRP A 147 18.30 -4.07 31.38
CA TRP A 147 17.46 -2.89 31.28
C TRP A 147 17.79 -2.04 30.05
N GLN A 148 19.07 -1.88 29.73
CA GLN A 148 19.51 -1.17 28.53
C GLN A 148 19.11 -1.93 27.26
N THR A 149 19.22 -3.26 27.26
CA THR A 149 18.77 -4.11 26.14
C THR A 149 17.27 -3.98 25.91
N ALA A 150 16.48 -4.02 26.98
CA ALA A 150 15.03 -3.81 26.92
C ALA A 150 14.69 -2.41 26.39
N LEU A 151 15.39 -1.37 26.85
CA LEU A 151 15.20 0.01 26.40
C LEU A 151 15.47 0.15 24.90
N VAL A 152 16.57 -0.41 24.39
CA VAL A 152 16.91 -0.41 22.95
C VAL A 152 15.78 -1.07 22.15
N ALA A 153 15.35 -2.27 22.55
CA ALA A 153 14.25 -2.96 21.88
C ALA A 153 12.96 -2.14 21.88
N MET A 154 12.59 -1.55 23.02
CA MET A 154 11.37 -0.74 23.17
C MET A 154 11.37 0.49 22.25
N VAL A 155 12.43 1.30 22.31
CA VAL A 155 12.54 2.54 21.52
C VAL A 155 12.62 2.23 20.03
N TRP A 156 13.41 1.21 19.65
CA TRP A 156 13.60 0.84 18.26
C TRP A 156 12.31 0.27 17.64
N VAL A 157 11.65 -0.68 18.31
CA VAL A 157 10.39 -1.25 17.84
C VAL A 157 9.30 -0.18 17.75
N HIS A 158 9.15 0.68 18.77
CA HIS A 158 8.18 1.78 18.76
C HIS A 158 8.37 2.69 17.54
N GLY A 159 9.62 3.07 17.26
CA GLY A 159 9.95 3.95 16.16
C GLY A 159 9.81 3.29 14.79
N VAL A 160 10.22 2.01 14.63
CA VAL A 160 10.05 1.25 13.38
C VAL A 160 8.57 1.07 13.03
N ILE A 161 7.71 0.79 14.02
CA ILE A 161 6.25 0.75 13.80
C ILE A 161 5.76 2.11 13.27
N GLY A 162 6.24 3.21 13.85
CA GLY A 162 5.89 4.57 13.45
C GLY A 162 6.29 4.90 12.01
N ILE A 163 7.52 4.58 11.62
CA ILE A 163 8.00 4.75 10.24
C ILE A 163 7.21 3.90 9.27
N ARG A 164 7.06 2.59 9.56
CA ARG A 164 6.28 1.69 8.70
C ARG A 164 4.86 2.20 8.50
N ALA A 165 4.18 2.66 9.56
CA ALA A 165 2.84 3.19 9.45
C ALA A 165 2.76 4.46 8.58
N ALA A 166 3.80 5.30 8.54
CA ALA A 166 3.84 6.51 7.73
C ALA A 166 4.11 6.26 6.24
N PHE A 167 4.80 5.15 5.91
CA PHE A 167 5.24 4.85 4.56
C PHE A 167 4.56 3.65 3.91
N ARG A 168 3.80 2.82 4.65
CA ARG A 168 3.20 1.58 4.12
C ARG A 168 2.33 1.76 2.88
N ASP A 169 1.66 2.90 2.75
CA ASP A 169 0.74 3.20 1.66
C ASP A 169 1.46 3.91 0.48
N LYS A 170 2.79 4.12 0.56
CA LYS A 170 3.58 4.79 -0.49
C LYS A 170 4.22 3.76 -1.44
N PRO A 171 4.12 3.93 -2.77
CA PRO A 171 4.66 2.97 -3.76
C PRO A 171 6.16 2.68 -3.60
N ARG A 172 6.95 3.71 -3.24
CA ARG A 172 8.41 3.57 -3.01
C ARG A 172 8.75 2.69 -1.80
N PHE A 173 7.87 2.61 -0.81
CA PHE A 173 8.12 1.80 0.39
C PHE A 173 8.14 0.31 0.08
N ALA A 174 7.31 -0.16 -0.87
CA ALA A 174 7.31 -1.56 -1.30
C ALA A 174 8.68 -2.00 -1.86
N ARG A 175 9.36 -1.12 -2.60
CA ARG A 175 10.70 -1.37 -3.16
C ARG A 175 11.78 -1.45 -2.08
N TRP A 176 11.74 -0.56 -1.10
CA TRP A 176 12.75 -0.47 -0.04
C TRP A 176 12.45 -1.33 1.19
N ARG A 177 11.28 -1.99 1.24
CA ARG A 177 10.85 -2.79 2.39
C ARG A 177 11.88 -3.84 2.80
N GLY A 178 12.43 -4.60 1.86
CA GLY A 178 13.43 -5.64 2.13
C GLY A 178 14.67 -5.07 2.82
N PRO A 179 15.42 -4.17 2.16
CA PRO A 179 16.60 -3.52 2.76
C PRO A 179 16.30 -2.82 4.09
N LEU A 180 15.15 -2.15 4.23
CA LEU A 180 14.76 -1.49 5.48
C LEU A 180 14.49 -2.47 6.62
N VAL A 181 13.95 -3.66 6.33
CA VAL A 181 13.76 -4.71 7.35
C VAL A 181 15.10 -5.28 7.78
N VAL A 182 16.02 -5.53 6.83
CA VAL A 182 17.39 -5.97 7.14
C VAL A 182 18.08 -4.93 8.02
N LEU A 183 18.04 -3.66 7.63
CA LEU A 183 18.62 -2.57 8.42
C LEU A 183 17.98 -2.45 9.80
N ALA A 184 16.65 -2.57 9.89
CA ALA A 184 15.91 -2.51 11.15
C ALA A 184 16.23 -3.68 12.09
N ALA A 185 16.63 -4.84 11.57
CA ALA A 185 17.09 -5.96 12.39
C ALA A 185 18.57 -5.86 12.75
N LEU A 186 19.42 -5.52 11.76
CA LEU A 186 20.88 -5.56 11.89
C LEU A 186 21.42 -4.48 12.83
N LEU A 187 20.92 -3.25 12.73
CA LEU A 187 21.45 -2.12 13.51
C LEU A 187 21.36 -2.33 15.05
N PRO A 188 20.20 -2.70 15.64
CA PRO A 188 20.14 -2.96 17.08
C PRO A 188 20.97 -4.19 17.49
N MET A 189 21.10 -5.20 16.63
CA MET A 189 21.94 -6.38 16.93
C MET A 189 23.43 -5.99 17.03
N LEU A 190 23.93 -5.22 16.05
CA LEU A 190 25.31 -4.72 16.08
C LEU A 190 25.54 -3.78 17.27
N ALA A 191 24.57 -2.91 17.58
CA ALA A 191 24.64 -2.02 18.72
C ALA A 191 24.75 -2.79 20.05
N LEU A 192 23.96 -3.84 20.23
CA LEU A 192 24.02 -4.69 21.43
C LEU A 192 25.34 -5.48 21.50
N ALA A 193 25.82 -6.00 20.36
CA ALA A 193 27.12 -6.68 20.29
C ALA A 193 28.26 -5.73 20.69
N GLY A 194 28.25 -4.50 20.18
CA GLY A 194 29.25 -3.49 20.53
C GLY A 194 29.13 -3.01 21.98
N PHE A 195 27.92 -2.89 22.53
CA PHE A 195 27.71 -2.61 23.96
C PHE A 195 28.27 -3.71 24.86
N VAL A 196 28.08 -4.99 24.50
CA VAL A 196 28.65 -6.13 25.25
C VAL A 196 30.17 -6.17 25.14
N ALA A 197 30.72 -6.00 23.93
CA ALA A 197 32.17 -6.00 23.69
C ALA A 197 32.84 -4.86 24.45
N GLY A 198 32.36 -3.62 24.27
CA GLY A 198 32.87 -2.45 24.98
C GLY A 198 32.68 -2.54 26.49
N GLY A 199 31.57 -3.09 26.98
CA GLY A 199 31.33 -3.29 28.41
C GLY A 199 32.36 -4.22 29.07
N ARG A 200 32.71 -5.32 28.39
CA ARG A 200 33.76 -6.25 28.85
C ARG A 200 35.14 -5.60 28.83
N GLU A 201 35.49 -4.89 27.76
CA GLU A 201 36.75 -4.16 27.66
C GLU A 201 36.85 -3.09 28.77
N ALA A 202 35.80 -2.30 28.96
CA ALA A 202 35.75 -1.27 30.00
C ALA A 202 35.92 -1.85 31.42
N GLN A 203 35.44 -3.06 31.69
CA GLN A 203 35.71 -3.74 32.95
C GLN A 203 37.18 -4.13 33.11
N ALA A 204 37.80 -4.61 32.03
CA ALA A 204 39.19 -5.07 32.03
C ALA A 204 40.21 -3.92 32.07
N THR A 205 39.91 -2.75 31.50
CA THR A 205 40.84 -1.61 31.40
C THR A 205 40.93 -0.83 32.71
N PRO A 206 42.08 -0.75 33.39
CA PRO A 206 42.24 0.06 34.60
C PRO A 206 42.08 1.55 34.27
N THR A 207 41.09 2.21 34.88
CA THR A 207 40.91 3.67 34.81
C THR A 207 40.49 4.19 36.17
N GLU A 208 40.97 5.39 36.51
CA GLU A 208 40.61 6.09 37.75
C GLU A 208 39.11 6.38 37.77
N ARG A 209 38.42 5.95 38.82
CA ARG A 209 36.98 6.18 38.96
C ARG A 209 36.77 7.48 39.72
N VAL A 210 36.27 8.50 39.02
CA VAL A 210 35.67 9.64 39.70
C VAL A 210 34.31 9.19 40.22
N ALA A 211 34.24 8.86 41.51
CA ALA A 211 32.99 8.46 42.14
C ALA A 211 32.06 9.69 42.26
N PRO A 212 30.77 9.58 41.91
CA PRO A 212 29.82 10.66 42.14
C PRO A 212 29.71 10.95 43.65
N THR A 213 29.53 12.22 44.00
CA THR A 213 29.34 12.60 45.41
C THR A 213 27.98 12.11 45.91
N ALA A 214 27.79 12.04 47.23
CA ALA A 214 26.49 11.69 47.81
C ALA A 214 25.38 12.65 47.32
N ALA A 215 25.69 13.94 47.16
CA ALA A 215 24.79 14.94 46.62
C ALA A 215 24.41 14.67 45.15
N ASP A 216 25.36 14.20 44.33
CA ASP A 216 25.08 13.83 42.93
C ASP A 216 24.15 12.62 42.84
N VAL A 217 24.38 11.61 43.69
CA VAL A 217 23.53 10.41 43.77
C VAL A 217 22.13 10.77 44.23
N GLU A 218 21.99 11.63 45.24
CA GLU A 218 20.70 12.12 45.73
C GLU A 218 19.95 12.92 44.65
N ALA A 219 20.64 13.83 43.96
CA ALA A 219 20.07 14.60 42.87
C ALA A 219 19.61 13.70 41.70
N PHE A 220 20.41 12.69 41.34
CA PHE A 220 20.04 11.69 40.34
C PHE A 220 18.79 10.91 40.75
N ASN A 221 18.76 10.37 41.97
CA ASN A 221 17.65 9.58 42.47
C ASN A 221 16.36 10.41 42.53
N SER A 222 16.45 11.66 43.00
CA SER A 222 15.33 12.59 43.05
C SER A 222 14.79 12.90 41.65
N ALA A 223 15.67 13.24 40.70
CA ALA A 223 15.27 13.52 39.32
C ALA A 223 14.65 12.28 38.64
N ALA A 224 15.22 11.09 38.86
CA ALA A 224 14.71 9.84 38.31
C ALA A 224 13.32 9.50 38.90
N MET A 225 13.13 9.72 40.21
CA MET A 225 11.84 9.54 40.88
C MET A 225 10.79 10.52 40.36
N ILE A 226 11.13 11.80 40.18
CA ILE A 226 10.23 12.81 39.61
C ILE A 226 9.81 12.40 38.19
N ALA A 227 10.76 12.00 37.34
CA ALA A 227 10.47 11.60 35.96
C ALA A 227 9.57 10.35 35.90
N LYS A 228 9.84 9.32 36.71
CA LYS A 228 9.02 8.11 36.80
C LYS A 228 7.61 8.43 37.33
N THR A 229 7.52 9.21 38.39
CA THR A 229 6.24 9.61 38.99
C THR A 229 5.41 10.42 38.00
N GLY A 230 6.01 11.41 37.33
CA GLY A 230 5.35 12.18 36.27
C GLY A 230 4.84 11.30 35.13
N THR A 231 5.61 10.29 34.72
CA THR A 231 5.18 9.33 33.70
C THR A 231 3.97 8.51 34.17
N TRP A 232 4.00 8.00 35.41
CA TRP A 232 2.86 7.28 35.99
C TRP A 232 1.63 8.16 36.13
N LEU A 233 1.78 9.44 36.49
CA LEU A 233 0.67 10.40 36.52
C LEU A 233 0.07 10.63 35.13
N VAL A 234 0.90 10.70 34.07
CA VAL A 234 0.39 10.78 32.68
C VAL A 234 -0.37 9.51 32.31
N ILE A 235 0.16 8.33 32.62
CA ILE A 235 -0.52 7.04 32.36
C ILE A 235 -1.85 6.99 33.12
N ALA A 236 -1.84 7.31 34.41
CA ALA A 236 -3.03 7.36 35.26
C ALA A 236 -4.04 8.38 34.75
N GLY A 237 -3.60 9.55 34.28
CA GLY A 237 -4.46 10.57 33.68
C GLY A 237 -5.12 10.11 32.39
N VAL A 238 -4.36 9.44 31.50
CA VAL A 238 -4.91 8.82 30.29
C VAL A 238 -5.96 7.77 30.64
N LEU A 239 -5.60 6.81 31.50
CA LEU A 239 -6.51 5.75 31.96
C LEU A 239 -7.74 6.34 32.66
N GLY A 240 -7.57 7.36 33.48
CA GLY A 240 -8.62 8.09 34.18
C GLY A 240 -9.59 8.78 33.21
N VAL A 241 -9.09 9.43 32.15
CA VAL A 241 -9.95 10.03 31.11
C VAL A 241 -10.78 8.96 30.39
N PHE A 242 -10.17 7.81 30.06
CA PHE A 242 -10.90 6.70 29.43
C PHE A 242 -11.88 6.03 30.39
N GLY A 243 -11.49 5.81 31.64
CA GLY A 243 -12.32 5.28 32.72
C GLY A 243 -13.51 6.18 33.01
N TRP A 244 -13.30 7.49 33.14
CA TRP A 244 -14.36 8.49 33.28
C TRP A 244 -15.29 8.53 32.07
N ARG A 245 -14.74 8.47 30.85
CA ARG A 245 -15.58 8.40 29.63
C ARG A 245 -16.38 7.11 29.56
N ALA A 246 -15.81 5.98 29.98
CA ALA A 246 -16.50 4.69 30.05
C ALA A 246 -17.59 4.71 31.13
N GLY A 247 -17.28 5.21 32.33
CA GLY A 247 -18.24 5.46 33.41
C GLY A 247 -19.38 6.36 32.98
N ARG A 248 -19.07 7.50 32.32
CA ARG A 248 -20.09 8.39 31.75
C ARG A 248 -20.90 7.76 30.62
N ARG A 249 -20.48 6.66 29.97
CA ARG A 249 -21.36 5.95 29.02
C ARG A 249 -22.51 5.25 29.72
N PHE A 250 -22.30 4.74 30.94
CA PHE A 250 -23.39 4.17 31.74
C PHE A 250 -24.40 5.25 32.15
N LEU A 251 -23.94 6.50 32.30
CA LEU A 251 -24.79 7.66 32.60
C LEU A 251 -25.35 8.37 31.35
N LYS A 252 -24.95 7.97 30.14
CA LYS A 252 -25.40 8.66 28.91
C LYS A 252 -26.81 8.22 28.53
N PRO A 253 -27.64 9.15 28.02
CA PRO A 253 -28.90 8.77 27.42
C PRO A 253 -28.63 7.81 26.26
N HIS A 254 -29.44 6.76 26.20
CA HIS A 254 -29.39 5.79 25.13
C HIS A 254 -30.33 6.23 24.01
N VAL A 255 -29.90 6.01 22.78
CA VAL A 255 -30.72 6.18 21.59
C VAL A 255 -31.07 4.81 21.03
N SER A 256 -32.31 4.67 20.60
CA SER A 256 -32.80 3.46 19.93
C SER A 256 -32.64 3.63 18.42
N VAL A 257 -31.91 2.72 17.77
CA VAL A 257 -31.82 2.64 16.32
C VAL A 257 -32.54 1.39 15.84
N ARG A 258 -33.56 1.54 15.00
CA ARG A 258 -34.32 0.42 14.44
C ARG A 258 -33.80 0.08 13.05
N TYR A 259 -33.23 -1.11 12.92
CA TYR A 259 -32.75 -1.65 11.65
C TYR A 259 -33.86 -2.49 11.01
N VAL A 260 -34.19 -2.21 9.76
CA VAL A 260 -35.03 -3.09 8.97
C VAL A 260 -34.34 -4.45 8.85
N GLY A 261 -35.00 -5.52 9.32
CA GLY A 261 -34.47 -6.89 9.32
C GLY A 261 -33.63 -7.30 10.55
N HIS A 262 -33.21 -6.36 11.42
CA HIS A 262 -32.39 -6.67 12.60
C HIS A 262 -32.97 -6.14 13.93
N GLY A 263 -34.17 -5.57 13.91
CA GLY A 263 -34.85 -5.08 15.11
C GLY A 263 -34.28 -3.76 15.64
N ALA A 264 -34.65 -3.42 16.87
CA ALA A 264 -34.20 -2.19 17.53
C ALA A 264 -33.00 -2.47 18.45
N VAL A 265 -31.92 -1.72 18.27
CA VAL A 265 -30.73 -1.77 19.12
C VAL A 265 -30.61 -0.47 19.91
N ARG A 266 -30.29 -0.59 21.20
CA ARG A 266 -29.99 0.57 22.05
C ARG A 266 -28.49 0.81 22.05
N SER A 267 -28.09 2.07 21.85
CA SER A 267 -26.70 2.49 21.92
C SER A 267 -26.60 3.80 22.69
N PRO A 268 -25.50 4.04 23.43
CA PRO A 268 -25.20 5.36 23.96
C PRO A 268 -25.17 6.41 22.84
N VAL A 269 -25.70 7.60 23.11
CA VAL A 269 -25.63 8.74 22.18
C VAL A 269 -24.17 9.09 21.85
N GLY A 270 -23.89 9.31 20.56
CA GLY A 270 -22.61 9.78 20.04
C GLY A 270 -21.77 8.73 19.29
N MET A 271 -22.20 7.48 19.23
CA MET A 271 -21.67 6.49 18.28
C MET A 271 -22.20 6.76 16.88
N THR A 272 -21.40 6.43 15.86
CA THR A 272 -21.86 6.39 14.46
C THR A 272 -22.74 5.18 14.22
N LEU A 273 -23.62 5.22 13.22
CA LEU A 273 -24.44 4.05 12.86
C LEU A 273 -23.59 2.83 12.51
N LEU A 274 -22.41 3.02 11.92
CA LEU A 274 -21.49 1.90 11.63
C LEU A 274 -20.92 1.29 12.93
N GLU A 275 -20.55 2.11 13.91
CA GLU A 275 -20.11 1.63 15.22
C GLU A 275 -21.22 0.91 15.97
N ILE A 276 -22.46 1.42 15.90
CA ILE A 276 -23.66 0.79 16.48
C ILE A 276 -23.91 -0.57 15.83
N SER A 277 -23.79 -0.66 14.50
CA SER A 277 -23.95 -1.92 13.77
C SER A 277 -22.91 -2.94 14.23
N ARG A 278 -21.64 -2.54 14.27
CA ARG A 278 -20.52 -3.41 14.67
C ARG A 278 -20.61 -3.87 16.11
N SER A 279 -20.97 -2.99 17.05
CA SER A 279 -21.08 -3.34 18.47
C SER A 279 -22.21 -4.34 18.74
N ASN A 280 -23.26 -4.31 17.92
CA ASN A 280 -24.41 -5.21 18.00
C ASN A 280 -24.34 -6.38 17.01
N ARG A 281 -23.18 -6.61 16.37
CA ARG A 281 -22.96 -7.69 15.37
C ARG A 281 -23.95 -7.68 14.19
N ILE A 282 -24.46 -6.50 13.82
CA ILE A 282 -25.27 -6.31 12.62
C ILE A 282 -24.32 -6.20 11.42
N PRO A 283 -24.40 -7.10 10.42
CA PRO A 283 -23.58 -7.05 9.22
C PRO A 283 -23.75 -5.71 8.50
N HIS A 284 -22.65 -5.03 8.19
CA HIS A 284 -22.71 -3.70 7.58
C HIS A 284 -21.46 -3.46 6.73
N ALA A 285 -21.66 -3.29 5.42
CA ALA A 285 -20.59 -3.07 4.46
C ALA A 285 -19.72 -1.85 4.80
N SER A 286 -18.38 -2.00 4.75
CA SER A 286 -17.47 -0.87 5.00
C SER A 286 -16.06 -1.06 4.43
N LEU A 287 -15.89 -0.99 3.10
CA LEU A 287 -14.59 -1.19 2.44
C LEU A 287 -13.46 -0.31 2.99
N CYS A 288 -13.73 0.97 3.27
CA CYS A 288 -12.71 1.87 3.83
C CYS A 288 -12.53 1.79 5.36
N GLY A 289 -13.22 0.86 6.03
CA GLY A 289 -13.21 0.71 7.49
C GLY A 289 -13.92 1.82 8.28
N GLY A 290 -14.69 2.70 7.61
CA GLY A 290 -15.42 3.81 8.25
C GLY A 290 -14.72 5.17 8.17
N LYS A 291 -13.74 5.33 7.26
CA LYS A 291 -12.96 6.57 7.06
C LYS A 291 -13.62 7.60 6.14
N GLY A 292 -14.81 7.33 5.61
CA GLY A 292 -15.48 8.19 4.63
C GLY A 292 -14.72 8.25 3.29
N ARG A 293 -14.13 7.14 2.84
CA ARG A 293 -13.46 7.07 1.51
C ARG A 293 -14.23 6.25 0.48
N CYS A 294 -15.27 5.55 0.91
CA CYS A 294 -16.16 4.77 0.06
C CYS A 294 -17.62 5.05 0.45
N SER A 295 -18.55 4.67 -0.43
CA SER A 295 -20.00 4.80 -0.21
C SER A 295 -20.67 3.46 0.19
N THR A 296 -19.90 2.43 0.53
CA THR A 296 -20.45 1.09 0.82
C THR A 296 -21.26 1.02 2.12
N CYS A 297 -20.93 1.82 3.14
CA CYS A 297 -21.71 1.87 4.40
C CYS A 297 -23.02 2.68 4.30
N ARG A 298 -23.65 2.69 3.13
CA ARG A 298 -24.86 3.47 2.87
C ARG A 298 -26.05 2.91 3.64
N VAL A 299 -26.80 3.82 4.24
CA VAL A 299 -28.09 3.53 4.88
C VAL A 299 -29.15 4.45 4.31
N LEU A 300 -30.34 3.91 4.09
CA LEU A 300 -31.56 4.68 3.89
C LEU A 300 -32.17 4.95 5.26
N LEU A 301 -32.41 6.23 5.56
CA LEU A 301 -33.11 6.64 6.77
C LEU A 301 -34.62 6.47 6.57
N THR A 302 -35.23 5.57 7.33
CA THR A 302 -36.66 5.26 7.24
C THR A 302 -37.50 6.15 8.17
N SER A 303 -36.94 6.61 9.29
CA SER A 303 -37.59 7.53 10.23
C SER A 303 -36.55 8.29 11.07
N GLY A 304 -36.90 9.45 11.62
CA GLY A 304 -36.03 10.23 12.51
C GLY A 304 -34.95 11.06 11.79
N HIS A 305 -34.96 11.11 10.46
CA HIS A 305 -33.95 11.79 9.65
C HIS A 305 -33.92 13.31 9.85
N GLU A 306 -35.07 13.91 10.14
CA GLU A 306 -35.27 15.32 10.47
C GLU A 306 -34.48 15.76 11.73
N THR A 307 -34.07 14.80 12.57
CA THR A 307 -33.29 15.07 13.78
C THR A 307 -31.78 15.10 13.54
N LEU A 308 -31.33 14.71 12.35
CA LEU A 308 -29.92 14.66 11.99
C LEU A 308 -29.47 15.97 11.34
N PRO A 309 -28.23 16.40 11.59
CA PRO A 309 -27.66 17.53 10.85
C PRO A 309 -27.53 17.16 9.36
N PRO A 310 -27.57 18.17 8.46
CA PRO A 310 -27.35 17.94 7.03
C PRO A 310 -25.97 17.30 6.78
N PRO A 311 -25.80 16.56 5.67
CA PRO A 311 -24.49 16.03 5.30
C PRO A 311 -23.48 17.16 5.10
N MET A 312 -22.25 16.97 5.58
CA MET A 312 -21.18 17.97 5.44
C MET A 312 -19.84 17.31 5.11
N GLY A 313 -18.92 18.12 4.58
CA GLY A 313 -17.53 17.73 4.36
C GLY A 313 -17.37 16.50 3.47
N ILE A 314 -16.79 15.43 4.02
CA ILE A 314 -16.53 14.19 3.29
C ILE A 314 -17.84 13.47 2.92
N GLU A 315 -18.84 13.50 3.80
CA GLU A 315 -20.12 12.84 3.57
C GLU A 315 -20.83 13.44 2.35
N LEU A 316 -20.96 14.77 2.32
CA LEU A 316 -21.63 15.50 1.25
C LEU A 316 -21.00 15.20 -0.12
N ARG A 317 -19.66 15.35 -0.23
CA ARG A 317 -18.94 15.07 -1.48
C ARG A 317 -19.16 13.66 -2.02
N LEU A 318 -19.24 12.66 -1.14
CA LEU A 318 -19.47 11.29 -1.55
C LEU A 318 -20.92 11.04 -1.96
N LEU A 319 -21.88 11.64 -1.25
CA LEU A 319 -23.31 11.54 -1.59
C LEU A 319 -23.61 12.22 -2.93
N ASP A 320 -23.01 13.39 -3.19
CA ASP A 320 -23.16 14.11 -4.47
C ASP A 320 -22.59 13.28 -5.63
N ARG A 321 -21.38 12.72 -5.45
CA ARG A 321 -20.71 11.90 -6.45
C ARG A 321 -21.54 10.70 -6.89
N ILE A 322 -22.23 10.06 -5.96
CA ILE A 322 -23.07 8.88 -6.24
C ILE A 322 -24.53 9.25 -6.52
N ARG A 323 -24.86 10.55 -6.58
CA ARG A 323 -26.22 11.07 -6.75
C ARG A 323 -27.20 10.43 -5.76
N ALA A 324 -26.79 10.36 -4.50
CA ALA A 324 -27.57 9.71 -3.46
C ALA A 324 -28.91 10.44 -3.23
N PRO A 325 -30.05 9.74 -3.13
CA PRO A 325 -31.32 10.34 -2.72
C PRO A 325 -31.22 11.01 -1.34
N GLN A 326 -32.08 12.00 -1.07
CA GLN A 326 -32.00 12.86 0.15
C GLN A 326 -32.00 12.10 1.49
N ARG A 327 -32.61 10.90 1.56
CA ARG A 327 -32.66 10.08 2.78
C ARG A 327 -31.53 9.06 2.88
N VAL A 328 -30.60 9.04 1.93
CA VAL A 328 -29.43 8.16 1.97
C VAL A 328 -28.27 8.88 2.63
N ARG A 329 -27.66 8.22 3.61
CA ARG A 329 -26.52 8.74 4.37
C ARG A 329 -25.42 7.71 4.50
N LEU A 330 -24.24 8.13 4.95
CA LEU A 330 -23.14 7.21 5.25
C LEU A 330 -23.17 6.83 6.73
N ALA A 331 -23.33 5.54 7.03
CA ALA A 331 -23.42 5.06 8.40
C ALA A 331 -22.16 5.37 9.24
N CYS A 332 -20.99 5.48 8.61
CA CYS A 332 -19.77 5.90 9.29
C CYS A 332 -19.71 7.39 9.68
N GLN A 333 -20.65 8.20 9.18
CA GLN A 333 -20.72 9.65 9.43
C GLN A 333 -21.94 10.03 10.29
N VAL A 334 -23.07 9.35 10.11
CA VAL A 334 -24.31 9.59 10.87
C VAL A 334 -24.14 9.19 12.33
N ARG A 335 -24.50 10.11 13.24
CA ARG A 335 -24.51 9.89 14.70
C ARG A 335 -25.89 10.20 15.26
N PRO A 336 -26.74 9.20 15.53
CA PRO A 336 -28.08 9.44 16.05
C PRO A 336 -28.01 10.02 17.48
N THR A 337 -28.78 11.08 17.70
CA THR A 337 -29.02 11.69 19.02
C THR A 337 -30.45 11.44 19.50
N ARG A 338 -31.37 11.19 18.56
CA ARG A 338 -32.77 10.78 18.79
C ARG A 338 -33.05 9.47 18.05
N PRO A 339 -34.15 8.76 18.40
CA PRO A 339 -34.47 7.48 17.78
C PRO A 339 -34.49 7.57 16.25
N LEU A 340 -33.87 6.60 15.59
CA LEU A 340 -33.65 6.61 14.15
C LEU A 340 -34.00 5.25 13.54
N GLY A 341 -34.76 5.25 12.46
CA GLY A 341 -35.01 4.06 11.64
C GLY A 341 -34.07 4.02 10.45
N VAL A 342 -33.46 2.87 10.18
CA VAL A 342 -32.46 2.71 9.11
C VAL A 342 -32.64 1.38 8.37
N ARG A 343 -32.38 1.40 7.06
CA ARG A 343 -32.23 0.22 6.21
C ARG A 343 -30.82 0.23 5.63
N ILE A 344 -30.07 -0.85 5.84
CA ILE A 344 -28.75 -1.02 5.23
C ILE A 344 -28.97 -1.30 3.74
N LEU A 345 -28.30 -0.54 2.87
CA LEU A 345 -28.51 -0.62 1.42
C LEU A 345 -27.60 -1.61 0.70
N LEU A 346 -26.52 -2.05 1.34
CA LEU A 346 -25.56 -2.99 0.78
C LEU A 346 -25.40 -4.20 1.71
N PRO A 347 -25.18 -5.41 1.16
CA PRO A 347 -25.04 -6.62 1.95
C PRO A 347 -23.80 -6.55 2.87
N GLY A 348 -23.95 -7.06 4.08
CA GLY A 348 -23.03 -6.78 5.20
C GLY A 348 -21.78 -7.66 5.27
N ASP A 349 -21.64 -8.59 4.34
CA ASP A 349 -20.45 -9.40 4.02
C ASP A 349 -19.39 -8.62 3.22
N VAL A 350 -19.76 -7.49 2.62
CA VAL A 350 -18.84 -6.63 1.87
C VAL A 350 -17.74 -6.05 2.77
N GLY A 351 -16.53 -6.61 2.65
CA GLY A 351 -15.33 -6.18 3.38
C GLY A 351 -15.19 -6.79 4.79
N ARG A 352 -15.79 -7.95 5.05
CA ARG A 352 -15.72 -8.65 6.35
C ARG A 352 -14.40 -9.40 6.58
N ASP A 353 -13.67 -9.72 5.51
CA ASP A 353 -12.36 -10.37 5.58
C ASP A 353 -11.22 -9.37 5.36
N GLU A 354 -10.61 -8.92 6.47
CA GLU A 354 -9.28 -8.29 6.48
C GLU A 354 -8.14 -9.33 6.40
N GLY A 355 -8.47 -10.60 6.15
CA GLY A 355 -7.51 -11.68 5.91
C GLY A 355 -6.97 -11.67 4.48
N ALA A 356 -5.71 -12.04 4.31
CA ALA A 356 -5.04 -12.16 3.01
C ALA A 356 -5.56 -13.31 2.12
N SER A 357 -6.80 -13.76 2.29
CA SER A 357 -7.39 -14.85 1.50
C SER A 357 -8.12 -14.32 0.26
N ASP A 358 -8.28 -15.18 -0.75
CA ASP A 358 -9.05 -14.89 -1.96
C ASP A 358 -10.55 -14.63 -1.70
N ALA A 359 -11.06 -14.93 -0.49
CA ALA A 359 -12.44 -14.62 -0.10
C ALA A 359 -12.73 -13.10 -0.04
N ALA A 360 -11.70 -12.27 0.16
CA ALA A 360 -11.85 -10.81 0.09
C ALA A 360 -12.20 -10.30 -1.32
N LEU A 361 -11.91 -11.08 -2.36
CA LEU A 361 -12.26 -10.74 -3.75
C LEU A 361 -13.76 -10.98 -4.02
N ASP A 362 -14.45 -11.82 -3.27
CA ASP A 362 -15.89 -12.07 -3.46
C ASP A 362 -16.75 -10.81 -3.32
N TRP A 363 -16.23 -9.78 -2.65
CA TRP A 363 -16.97 -8.55 -2.35
C TRP A 363 -16.28 -7.26 -2.79
N GLY A 364 -15.14 -7.35 -3.48
CA GLY A 364 -14.38 -6.19 -3.93
C GLY A 364 -13.26 -5.78 -2.97
N ARG A 365 -12.01 -5.84 -3.45
CA ARG A 365 -10.83 -5.32 -2.76
C ARG A 365 -10.20 -4.20 -3.58
N GLU A 366 -9.94 -3.07 -2.94
CA GLU A 366 -9.15 -1.99 -3.56
C GLU A 366 -7.70 -2.44 -3.72
N GLN A 367 -7.19 -2.40 -4.96
CA GLN A 367 -5.84 -2.83 -5.29
C GLN A 367 -5.34 -2.06 -6.52
N GLU A 368 -4.05 -1.73 -6.53
CA GLU A 368 -3.39 -1.25 -7.76
C GLU A 368 -3.08 -2.43 -8.68
N VAL A 369 -3.45 -2.28 -9.96
CA VAL A 369 -3.23 -3.29 -11.00
C VAL A 369 -2.77 -2.63 -12.29
N ALA A 370 -2.22 -3.43 -13.20
CA ALA A 370 -2.14 -3.03 -14.60
C ALA A 370 -3.28 -3.71 -15.37
N ILE A 371 -3.89 -2.96 -16.29
CA ILE A 371 -5.00 -3.39 -17.13
C ILE A 371 -4.53 -3.29 -18.56
N LEU A 372 -4.80 -4.36 -19.30
CA LEU A 372 -4.57 -4.46 -20.73
C LEU A 372 -5.91 -4.70 -21.40
N PHE A 373 -6.22 -3.89 -22.40
CA PHE A 373 -7.24 -4.18 -23.41
C PHE A 373 -6.54 -4.48 -24.72
N ALA A 374 -6.98 -5.52 -25.43
CA ALA A 374 -6.55 -5.81 -26.78
C ALA A 374 -7.76 -6.15 -27.64
N ASP A 375 -7.81 -5.63 -28.87
CA ASP A 375 -8.93 -5.83 -29.80
C ASP A 375 -8.40 -6.05 -31.23
N ILE A 376 -9.01 -6.96 -31.99
CA ILE A 376 -8.67 -7.21 -33.39
C ILE A 376 -9.35 -6.16 -34.28
N ARG A 377 -8.53 -5.35 -34.94
CA ARG A 377 -9.01 -4.28 -35.81
C ARG A 377 -9.85 -4.80 -36.97
N ALA A 378 -11.04 -4.22 -37.10
CA ALA A 378 -11.94 -4.45 -38.22
C ALA A 378 -12.25 -5.94 -38.46
N PHE A 379 -12.25 -6.75 -37.40
CA PHE A 379 -12.57 -8.18 -37.49
C PHE A 379 -13.97 -8.40 -38.07
N SER A 380 -14.94 -7.59 -37.67
CA SER A 380 -16.29 -7.60 -38.28
C SER A 380 -16.30 -7.39 -39.80
N ALA A 381 -15.40 -6.57 -40.33
CA ALA A 381 -15.28 -6.37 -41.78
C ALA A 381 -14.62 -7.58 -42.46
N LEU A 382 -13.61 -8.17 -41.82
CA LEU A 382 -12.95 -9.40 -42.26
C LEU A 382 -13.94 -10.57 -42.32
N ALA A 383 -14.77 -10.72 -41.29
CA ALA A 383 -15.74 -11.81 -41.16
C ALA A 383 -16.80 -11.81 -42.28
N ARG A 384 -17.10 -10.66 -42.90
CA ARG A 384 -18.05 -10.59 -44.04
C ARG A 384 -17.52 -11.25 -45.32
N HIS A 385 -16.21 -11.44 -45.43
CA HIS A 385 -15.56 -12.03 -46.59
C HIS A 385 -15.16 -13.50 -46.36
N GLN A 386 -15.59 -14.09 -45.24
CA GLN A 386 -15.32 -15.48 -44.90
C GLN A 386 -16.62 -16.24 -44.64
N LEU A 387 -16.56 -17.57 -44.74
CA LEU A 387 -17.64 -18.40 -44.23
C LEU A 387 -17.71 -18.25 -42.70
N PRO A 388 -18.91 -18.28 -42.08
CA PRO A 388 -19.05 -18.10 -40.64
C PRO A 388 -18.18 -19.04 -39.80
N ALA A 389 -18.02 -20.29 -40.24
CA ALA A 389 -17.19 -21.29 -39.55
C ALA A 389 -15.69 -20.93 -39.59
N ASP A 390 -15.20 -20.41 -40.71
CA ASP A 390 -13.81 -19.99 -40.88
C ASP A 390 -13.52 -18.73 -40.07
N ALA A 391 -14.46 -17.77 -40.07
CA ALA A 391 -14.38 -16.57 -39.26
C ALA A 391 -14.29 -16.90 -37.76
N VAL A 392 -15.15 -17.79 -37.26
CA VAL A 392 -15.12 -18.23 -35.85
C VAL A 392 -13.84 -18.99 -35.52
N SER A 393 -13.35 -19.84 -36.42
CA SER A 393 -12.10 -20.59 -36.22
C SER A 393 -10.89 -19.66 -36.15
N LEU A 394 -10.83 -18.66 -37.04
CA LEU A 394 -9.80 -17.63 -37.02
C LEU A 394 -9.87 -16.78 -35.75
N LEU A 395 -11.07 -16.37 -35.35
CA LEU A 395 -11.29 -15.61 -34.12
C LEU A 395 -10.79 -16.38 -32.90
N ASN A 396 -11.23 -17.64 -32.74
CA ASN A 396 -10.84 -18.49 -31.63
C ASN A 396 -9.33 -18.71 -31.58
N ARG A 397 -8.69 -18.88 -32.73
CA ARG A 397 -7.23 -19.00 -32.81
C ARG A 397 -6.53 -17.75 -32.28
N VAL A 398 -6.87 -16.58 -32.82
CA VAL A 398 -6.22 -15.31 -32.42
C VAL A 398 -6.50 -15.00 -30.94
N LEU A 399 -7.74 -15.17 -30.48
CA LEU A 399 -8.08 -14.99 -29.07
C LEU A 399 -7.32 -15.98 -28.17
N THR A 400 -7.13 -17.23 -28.61
CA THR A 400 -6.35 -18.23 -27.86
C THR A 400 -4.90 -17.77 -27.72
N ASP A 401 -4.28 -17.29 -28.80
CA ASP A 401 -2.91 -16.79 -28.77
C ASP A 401 -2.77 -15.56 -27.86
N MET A 402 -3.76 -14.65 -27.89
CA MET A 402 -3.81 -13.49 -26.99
C MET A 402 -3.93 -13.90 -25.52
N ILE A 403 -4.81 -14.86 -25.21
CA ILE A 403 -5.01 -15.39 -23.86
C ILE A 403 -3.72 -16.05 -23.36
N GLN A 404 -3.08 -16.89 -24.18
CA GLN A 404 -1.82 -17.53 -23.84
C GLN A 404 -0.71 -16.51 -23.55
N ALA A 405 -0.62 -15.44 -24.35
CA ALA A 405 0.32 -14.35 -24.09
C ALA A 405 0.05 -13.65 -22.75
N VAL A 406 -1.21 -13.47 -22.35
CA VAL A 406 -1.55 -12.92 -21.03
C VAL A 406 -1.16 -13.87 -19.89
N GLU A 407 -1.54 -15.14 -20.01
CA GLU A 407 -1.30 -16.15 -18.96
C GLU A 407 0.19 -16.44 -18.78
N ALA A 408 0.98 -16.44 -19.86
CA ALA A 408 2.44 -16.62 -19.81
C ALA A 408 3.15 -15.56 -18.96
N HIS A 409 2.55 -14.37 -18.82
CA HIS A 409 3.06 -13.27 -18.00
C HIS A 409 2.32 -13.12 -16.65
N GLY A 410 1.52 -14.12 -16.27
CA GLY A 410 0.80 -14.15 -15.00
C GLY A 410 -0.37 -13.16 -14.90
N GLY A 411 -0.90 -12.72 -16.06
CA GLY A 411 -2.16 -11.99 -16.12
C GLY A 411 -3.36 -12.94 -16.03
N GLU A 412 -4.50 -12.43 -15.56
CA GLU A 412 -5.78 -13.14 -15.54
C GLU A 412 -6.73 -12.46 -16.55
N VAL A 413 -7.23 -13.23 -17.53
CA VAL A 413 -8.20 -12.72 -18.51
C VAL A 413 -9.55 -12.57 -17.81
N ALA A 414 -9.98 -11.32 -17.67
CA ALA A 414 -11.16 -10.94 -16.91
C ALA A 414 -12.43 -10.90 -17.77
N LEU A 415 -12.29 -10.52 -19.04
CA LEU A 415 -13.37 -10.44 -20.01
C LEU A 415 -12.84 -10.74 -21.42
N VAL A 416 -13.66 -11.40 -22.24
CA VAL A 416 -13.42 -11.60 -23.68
C VAL A 416 -14.63 -11.01 -24.42
N PRO A 417 -14.63 -9.70 -24.73
CA PRO A 417 -15.70 -9.10 -25.54
C PRO A 417 -15.47 -9.43 -27.02
N THR A 418 -16.40 -10.12 -27.67
CA THR A 418 -16.43 -10.44 -29.12
C THR A 418 -15.06 -10.74 -29.78
N ASP A 419 -14.33 -9.71 -30.20
CA ASP A 419 -13.05 -9.71 -30.93
C ASP A 419 -11.84 -9.18 -30.15
N GLY A 420 -11.95 -9.12 -28.81
CA GLY A 420 -10.88 -8.66 -27.94
C GLY A 420 -10.83 -9.35 -26.58
N ILE A 421 -9.89 -8.88 -25.75
CA ILE A 421 -9.70 -9.33 -24.36
C ILE A 421 -9.43 -8.15 -23.43
N MET A 422 -9.88 -8.29 -22.18
CA MET A 422 -9.46 -7.49 -21.04
C MET A 422 -8.70 -8.39 -20.07
N ALA A 423 -7.47 -8.01 -19.75
CA ALA A 423 -6.61 -8.72 -18.82
C ALA A 423 -6.23 -7.86 -17.62
N ILE A 424 -6.14 -8.52 -16.45
CA ILE A 424 -5.76 -7.91 -15.18
C ILE A 424 -4.44 -8.50 -14.72
N PHE A 425 -3.45 -7.65 -14.49
CA PHE A 425 -2.17 -8.03 -13.92
C PHE A 425 -2.11 -7.53 -12.47
N ARG A 426 -2.11 -8.47 -11.53
CA ARG A 426 -2.19 -8.17 -10.09
C ARG A 426 -0.82 -7.82 -9.53
N ALA A 427 -0.77 -6.77 -8.70
CA ALA A 427 0.42 -6.37 -7.95
C ALA A 427 0.68 -7.24 -6.69
N ASP A 428 0.53 -8.56 -6.77
CA ASP A 428 0.76 -9.50 -5.65
C ASP A 428 2.13 -9.30 -4.96
N ARG A 429 3.13 -8.80 -5.71
CA ARG A 429 4.42 -8.34 -5.19
C ARG A 429 4.66 -6.83 -5.34
N THR A 430 4.47 -6.26 -6.54
CA THR A 430 4.64 -4.81 -6.83
C THR A 430 3.91 -4.39 -8.10
N LEU A 431 3.35 -3.17 -8.14
CA LEU A 431 2.75 -2.60 -9.36
C LEU A 431 3.72 -2.61 -10.54
N ARG A 432 5.01 -2.30 -10.32
CA ARG A 432 6.04 -2.34 -11.37
C ARG A 432 6.09 -3.66 -12.14
N ARG A 433 6.09 -4.79 -11.42
CA ARG A 433 6.14 -6.12 -12.05
C ARG A 433 4.85 -6.42 -12.82
N ALA A 434 3.69 -6.08 -12.24
CA ALA A 434 2.42 -6.23 -12.92
C ALA A 434 2.35 -5.40 -14.20
N THR A 435 2.83 -4.16 -14.18
CA THR A 435 2.84 -3.30 -15.36
C THR A 435 3.86 -3.76 -16.41
N LEU A 436 5.05 -4.21 -16.01
CA LEU A 436 6.01 -4.81 -16.95
C LEU A 436 5.46 -6.08 -17.59
N ALA A 437 4.80 -6.94 -16.81
CA ALA A 437 4.12 -8.12 -17.32
C ALA A 437 3.02 -7.77 -18.32
N ALA A 438 2.19 -6.76 -18.02
CA ALA A 438 1.17 -6.25 -18.94
C ALA A 438 1.77 -5.73 -20.25
N LEU A 439 2.84 -4.93 -20.20
CA LEU A 439 3.49 -4.40 -21.40
C LEU A 439 4.21 -5.50 -22.21
N THR A 440 4.80 -6.48 -21.55
CA THR A 440 5.46 -7.61 -22.23
C THR A 440 4.41 -8.51 -22.89
N SER A 441 3.29 -8.74 -22.21
CA SER A 441 2.12 -9.43 -22.77
C SER A 441 1.54 -8.67 -23.96
N ALA A 442 1.44 -7.33 -23.90
CA ALA A 442 1.04 -6.51 -25.04
C ALA A 442 1.96 -6.72 -26.25
N SER A 443 3.28 -6.73 -26.06
CA SER A 443 4.22 -7.03 -27.15
C SER A 443 4.02 -8.45 -27.72
N ASP A 444 3.91 -9.45 -26.84
CA ASP A 444 3.75 -10.85 -27.27
C ASP A 444 2.42 -11.08 -27.99
N ILE A 445 1.34 -10.37 -27.61
CA ILE A 445 0.06 -10.32 -28.35
C ILE A 445 0.27 -9.81 -29.78
N LEU A 446 0.96 -8.69 -29.95
CA LEU A 446 1.21 -8.11 -31.28
C LEU A 446 2.06 -9.05 -32.14
N HIS A 447 3.09 -9.67 -31.57
CA HIS A 447 3.91 -10.67 -32.27
C HIS A 447 3.12 -11.93 -32.66
N ALA A 448 2.16 -12.36 -31.85
CA ALA A 448 1.30 -13.50 -32.17
C ALA A 448 0.36 -13.20 -33.35
N VAL A 449 -0.17 -11.97 -33.43
CA VAL A 449 -0.95 -11.51 -34.59
C VAL A 449 -0.07 -11.46 -35.85
N ASP A 450 1.16 -10.95 -35.74
CA ASP A 450 2.13 -10.96 -36.85
C ASP A 450 2.51 -12.37 -37.29
N ALA A 451 2.65 -13.31 -36.36
CA ALA A 451 2.89 -14.73 -36.67
C ALA A 451 1.71 -15.34 -37.43
N THR A 452 0.49 -15.08 -36.98
CA THR A 452 -0.73 -15.53 -37.66
C THR A 452 -0.80 -14.98 -39.09
N ASN A 453 -0.45 -13.70 -39.30
CA ASN A 453 -0.37 -13.11 -40.63
C ASN A 453 0.64 -13.82 -41.54
N ARG A 454 1.82 -14.17 -41.03
CA ARG A 454 2.85 -14.89 -41.80
C ARG A 454 2.40 -16.30 -42.17
N GLU A 455 1.76 -17.00 -41.24
CA GLU A 455 1.31 -18.38 -41.46
C GLU A 455 0.11 -18.47 -42.41
N MET A 456 -0.82 -17.51 -42.34
CA MET A 456 -1.99 -17.50 -43.21
C MET A 456 -1.71 -16.91 -44.59
N GLY A 457 -0.71 -16.02 -44.71
CA GLY A 457 -0.28 -15.46 -45.98
C GLY A 457 -1.43 -14.85 -46.78
N SER A 458 -1.59 -15.27 -48.04
CA SER A 458 -2.66 -14.80 -48.93
C SER A 458 -4.05 -15.40 -48.64
N ALA A 459 -4.19 -16.27 -47.64
CA ALA A 459 -5.51 -16.78 -47.23
C ALA A 459 -6.35 -15.71 -46.52
N LEU A 460 -5.71 -14.63 -46.04
CA LEU A 460 -6.41 -13.46 -45.52
C LEU A 460 -6.60 -12.42 -46.63
N PRO A 461 -7.81 -11.84 -46.80
CA PRO A 461 -8.02 -10.75 -47.75
C PRO A 461 -7.25 -9.48 -47.36
N GLN A 462 -6.89 -9.33 -46.09
CA GLN A 462 -6.05 -8.26 -45.56
C GLN A 462 -5.34 -8.73 -44.28
N PRO A 463 -4.13 -8.22 -43.98
CA PRO A 463 -3.43 -8.56 -42.73
C PRO A 463 -4.27 -8.21 -41.50
N LEU A 464 -4.28 -9.13 -40.53
CA LEU A 464 -4.83 -8.87 -39.20
C LEU A 464 -4.01 -7.79 -38.51
N ARG A 465 -4.70 -6.95 -37.75
CA ARG A 465 -4.06 -5.99 -36.85
C ARG A 465 -4.74 -6.03 -35.50
N ALA A 466 -4.00 -5.76 -34.44
CA ALA A 466 -4.56 -5.56 -33.11
C ALA A 466 -4.29 -4.13 -32.61
N GLY A 467 -5.20 -3.61 -31.81
CA GLY A 467 -4.97 -2.43 -30.97
C GLY A 467 -4.78 -2.88 -29.53
N VAL A 468 -3.81 -2.31 -28.82
CA VAL A 468 -3.57 -2.61 -27.40
C VAL A 468 -3.52 -1.33 -26.58
N GLY A 469 -4.32 -1.28 -25.51
CA GLY A 469 -4.33 -0.22 -24.52
C GLY A 469 -3.80 -0.71 -23.18
N VAL A 470 -2.77 -0.05 -22.62
CA VAL A 470 -2.23 -0.40 -21.30
C VAL A 470 -2.24 0.78 -20.34
N HIS A 471 -2.88 0.58 -19.18
CA HIS A 471 -2.90 1.54 -18.08
C HIS A 471 -2.59 0.85 -16.74
N ALA A 472 -2.05 1.60 -15.78
CA ALA A 472 -1.80 1.11 -14.42
C ALA A 472 -2.39 2.09 -13.41
N GLY A 473 -3.24 1.59 -12.50
CA GLY A 473 -3.94 2.44 -11.54
C GLY A 473 -4.77 1.65 -10.52
N PRO A 474 -5.41 2.37 -9.58
CA PRO A 474 -6.24 1.74 -8.55
C PRO A 474 -7.57 1.26 -9.13
N VAL A 475 -7.97 0.04 -8.76
CA VAL A 475 -9.30 -0.52 -9.05
C VAL A 475 -9.87 -1.22 -7.83
N ILE A 476 -11.18 -1.50 -7.89
CA ILE A 476 -11.83 -2.50 -7.06
C ILE A 476 -11.81 -3.83 -7.83
N LEU A 477 -11.04 -4.80 -7.34
CA LEU A 477 -11.05 -6.17 -7.85
C LEU A 477 -12.14 -6.97 -7.16
N ALA A 478 -13.08 -7.52 -7.93
CA ALA A 478 -14.18 -8.33 -7.41
C ALA A 478 -14.36 -9.61 -8.21
N ARG A 479 -14.78 -10.69 -7.56
CA ARG A 479 -15.32 -11.88 -8.23
C ARG A 479 -16.83 -11.71 -8.35
N ILE A 480 -17.35 -11.62 -9.57
CA ILE A 480 -18.77 -11.37 -9.84
C ILE A 480 -19.34 -12.56 -10.64
N GLY A 481 -20.50 -13.10 -10.22
CA GLY A 481 -21.19 -14.24 -10.87
C GLY A 481 -22.10 -15.01 -9.90
N ASP A 482 -22.96 -15.91 -10.41
CA ASP A 482 -23.90 -16.72 -9.64
C ASP A 482 -23.56 -18.24 -9.63
N GLY A 483 -23.61 -18.86 -8.44
CA GLY A 483 -23.57 -20.33 -8.30
C GLY A 483 -22.25 -21.04 -8.69
N GLU A 484 -22.35 -22.30 -9.12
CA GLU A 484 -21.25 -23.17 -9.57
C GLU A 484 -20.58 -22.69 -10.88
N ARG A 485 -21.12 -21.68 -11.56
CA ARG A 485 -20.44 -21.02 -12.67
C ARG A 485 -19.33 -20.14 -12.09
N ALA A 486 -18.09 -20.51 -12.41
CA ALA A 486 -16.87 -19.93 -11.85
C ALA A 486 -16.97 -18.40 -11.69
N ARG A 487 -16.91 -17.91 -10.44
CA ARG A 487 -16.90 -16.48 -10.14
C ARG A 487 -15.65 -15.86 -10.75
N ARG A 488 -15.81 -15.15 -11.88
CA ARG A 488 -14.69 -14.56 -12.63
C ARG A 488 -14.18 -13.31 -11.93
N LEU A 489 -12.86 -13.18 -11.86
CA LEU A 489 -12.25 -11.94 -11.39
C LEU A 489 -12.50 -10.84 -12.40
N THR A 490 -12.95 -9.69 -11.93
CA THR A 490 -13.10 -8.48 -12.73
C THR A 490 -12.62 -7.26 -11.96
N ALA A 491 -12.41 -6.16 -12.67
CA ALA A 491 -11.97 -4.89 -12.13
C ALA A 491 -13.02 -3.82 -12.42
N ILE A 492 -13.25 -2.93 -11.44
CA ILE A 492 -14.09 -1.75 -11.59
C ILE A 492 -13.28 -0.54 -11.12
N GLY A 493 -13.17 0.49 -11.96
CA GLY A 493 -12.49 1.73 -11.60
C GLY A 493 -12.13 2.59 -12.80
N GLU A 494 -11.67 3.82 -12.53
CA GLU A 494 -11.23 4.75 -13.56
C GLU A 494 -10.08 4.18 -14.42
N ALA A 495 -9.21 3.37 -13.82
CA ALA A 495 -8.13 2.70 -14.55
C ALA A 495 -8.63 1.75 -15.65
N VAL A 496 -9.83 1.14 -15.49
CA VAL A 496 -10.44 0.27 -16.51
C VAL A 496 -10.87 1.12 -17.71
N PHE A 497 -11.59 2.21 -17.46
CA PHE A 497 -12.03 3.14 -18.51
C PHE A 497 -10.85 3.83 -19.20
N ALA A 498 -9.76 4.09 -18.48
CA ALA A 498 -8.53 4.63 -19.05
C ALA A 498 -7.87 3.64 -20.01
N ALA A 499 -7.77 2.35 -19.63
CA ALA A 499 -7.18 1.33 -20.49
C ALA A 499 -8.02 1.06 -21.76
N ASP A 500 -9.34 1.01 -21.60
CA ASP A 500 -10.32 0.89 -22.68
C ASP A 500 -10.21 2.07 -23.67
N ALA A 501 -10.17 3.31 -23.16
CA ALA A 501 -9.98 4.50 -24.00
C ALA A 501 -8.62 4.54 -24.71
N LEU A 502 -7.57 3.94 -24.12
CA LEU A 502 -6.27 3.83 -24.77
C LEU A 502 -6.29 2.84 -25.94
N GLU A 503 -6.93 1.68 -25.77
CA GLU A 503 -7.14 0.73 -26.85
C GLU A 503 -7.90 1.43 -27.99
N ALA A 504 -9.00 2.10 -27.70
CA ALA A 504 -9.78 2.83 -28.69
C ALA A 504 -8.95 3.95 -29.38
N ALA A 505 -8.12 4.67 -28.63
CA ALA A 505 -7.22 5.68 -29.17
C ALA A 505 -6.12 5.10 -30.07
N SER A 506 -5.72 3.84 -29.87
CA SER A 506 -4.77 3.14 -30.76
C SER A 506 -5.32 3.04 -32.18
N LYS A 507 -6.65 2.87 -32.31
CA LYS A 507 -7.35 2.86 -33.59
C LYS A 507 -7.37 4.25 -34.23
N GLU A 508 -7.77 5.28 -33.48
CA GLU A 508 -7.82 6.66 -33.95
C GLU A 508 -6.46 7.16 -34.44
N HIS A 509 -5.39 6.77 -33.75
CA HIS A 509 -4.04 7.19 -34.07
C HIS A 509 -3.29 6.24 -35.02
N ALA A 510 -3.95 5.17 -35.49
CA ALA A 510 -3.40 4.18 -36.41
C ALA A 510 -2.16 3.40 -35.92
N VAL A 511 -1.93 3.33 -34.61
CA VAL A 511 -0.76 2.72 -33.94
C VAL A 511 -1.14 1.43 -33.21
N ASP A 512 -0.30 0.41 -33.16
CA ASP A 512 -0.68 -0.89 -32.60
C ASP A 512 -0.79 -0.92 -31.07
N ALA A 513 -0.10 -0.03 -30.34
CA ALA A 513 -0.30 0.12 -28.90
C ALA A 513 -0.33 1.58 -28.42
N MET A 514 -1.13 1.82 -27.38
CA MET A 514 -1.19 3.07 -26.63
C MET A 514 -1.01 2.82 -25.14
N ILE A 515 -0.03 3.49 -24.55
CA ILE A 515 0.42 3.22 -23.18
C ILE A 515 0.33 4.50 -22.37
N SER A 516 -0.33 4.46 -21.21
CA SER A 516 -0.39 5.64 -20.36
C SER A 516 0.98 6.01 -19.79
N GLN A 517 1.20 7.30 -19.56
CA GLN A 517 2.36 7.80 -18.83
C GLN A 517 2.44 7.17 -17.43
N ASP A 518 1.29 6.91 -16.79
CA ASP A 518 1.22 6.24 -15.50
C ASP A 518 1.72 4.79 -15.57
N ALA A 519 1.41 4.06 -16.65
CA ALA A 519 1.92 2.71 -16.87
C ALA A 519 3.45 2.72 -17.08
N LEU A 520 3.99 3.63 -17.90
CA LEU A 520 5.45 3.76 -18.07
C LEU A 520 6.15 4.09 -16.76
N LYS A 521 5.60 5.04 -16.00
CA LYS A 521 6.11 5.43 -14.68
C LYS A 521 6.03 4.28 -13.67
N ALA A 522 4.96 3.51 -13.68
CA ALA A 522 4.79 2.35 -12.83
C ALA A 522 5.80 1.24 -13.17
N ALA A 523 6.01 0.97 -14.47
CA ALA A 523 7.01 0.04 -14.99
C ALA A 523 8.46 0.51 -14.74
N GLY A 524 8.65 1.81 -14.52
CA GLY A 524 9.98 2.42 -14.37
C GLY A 524 10.69 2.62 -15.71
N ILE A 525 9.92 2.74 -16.79
CA ILE A 525 10.38 3.02 -18.15
C ILE A 525 10.33 4.53 -18.36
N ALA A 526 11.39 5.10 -18.91
CA ALA A 526 11.42 6.50 -19.27
C ALA A 526 10.42 6.76 -20.41
N PRO A 527 9.71 7.91 -20.42
CA PRO A 527 8.85 8.25 -21.53
C PRO A 527 9.65 8.24 -22.84
N PRO A 528 9.12 7.66 -23.94
CA PRO A 528 9.79 7.72 -25.23
C PRO A 528 9.87 9.17 -25.71
N SER A 529 10.83 9.45 -26.59
CA SER A 529 11.06 10.78 -27.18
C SER A 529 9.93 11.28 -28.10
N GLY A 530 8.96 10.42 -28.43
CA GLY A 530 7.78 10.77 -29.21
C GLY A 530 6.82 11.69 -28.46
N PRO A 531 5.90 12.37 -29.19
CA PRO A 531 4.95 13.29 -28.58
C PRO A 531 3.98 12.55 -27.65
N ALA A 532 3.80 13.08 -26.44
CA ALA A 532 2.74 12.66 -25.54
C ALA A 532 1.39 13.11 -26.10
N ARG A 533 0.39 12.21 -26.07
CA ARG A 533 -0.96 12.46 -26.55
C ARG A 533 -1.92 12.55 -25.37
N SER A 534 -2.83 13.51 -25.40
CA SER A 534 -3.89 13.65 -24.39
C SER A 534 -5.08 12.79 -24.78
N ILE A 535 -5.31 11.69 -24.07
CA ILE A 535 -6.43 10.79 -24.32
C ILE A 535 -7.53 11.06 -23.31
N ALA A 536 -8.69 11.45 -23.81
CA ALA A 536 -9.88 11.68 -23.01
C ALA A 536 -10.60 10.34 -22.73
N TYR A 537 -11.13 10.18 -21.52
CA TYR A 537 -11.91 9.02 -21.12
C TYR A 537 -13.11 9.45 -20.27
N LYS A 538 -14.04 8.53 -20.00
CA LYS A 538 -15.28 8.79 -19.26
C LYS A 538 -16.09 9.94 -19.89
N SER A 539 -16.37 9.80 -21.19
CA SER A 539 -17.13 10.78 -21.98
C SER A 539 -16.52 12.20 -21.99
N GLY A 540 -15.19 12.31 -21.85
CA GLY A 540 -14.48 13.59 -21.94
C GLY A 540 -14.29 14.34 -20.62
N GLU A 541 -14.75 13.81 -19.49
CA GLU A 541 -14.62 14.46 -18.18
C GLU A 541 -13.18 14.43 -17.63
N THR A 542 -12.34 13.51 -18.13
CA THR A 542 -10.98 13.34 -17.64
C THR A 542 -10.05 12.98 -18.79
N ALA A 543 -8.78 13.36 -18.68
CA ALA A 543 -7.77 13.05 -19.68
C ALA A 543 -6.48 12.55 -19.03
N LEU A 544 -5.74 11.73 -19.77
CA LEU A 544 -4.44 11.21 -19.36
C LEU A 544 -3.43 11.35 -20.51
N MET A 545 -2.16 11.47 -20.16
CA MET A 545 -1.08 11.48 -21.15
C MET A 545 -0.72 10.04 -21.54
N ALA A 546 -0.54 9.81 -22.83
CA ALA A 546 -0.21 8.50 -23.39
C ALA A 546 0.82 8.58 -24.50
N TYR A 547 1.51 7.46 -24.74
CA TYR A 547 2.52 7.29 -25.75
C TYR A 547 2.16 6.15 -26.68
N ALA A 548 2.39 6.36 -27.97
CA ALA A 548 2.13 5.38 -29.00
C ALA A 548 3.35 4.46 -29.21
N ALA A 549 3.09 3.19 -29.47
CA ALA A 549 4.02 2.30 -30.14
C ALA A 549 3.41 1.90 -31.48
N GLU A 550 4.13 2.15 -32.57
CA GLU A 550 3.61 1.97 -33.93
C GLU A 550 3.35 0.49 -34.25
N ASP A 551 4.29 -0.38 -33.86
CA ASP A 551 4.24 -1.83 -34.07
C ASP A 551 4.84 -2.60 -32.87
N ALA A 552 4.87 -3.93 -32.96
CA ALA A 552 5.44 -4.82 -31.95
C ALA A 552 6.93 -4.52 -31.64
N ARG A 553 7.71 -4.11 -32.64
CA ARG A 553 9.14 -3.80 -32.49
C ARG A 553 9.35 -2.51 -31.71
N ALA A 554 8.57 -1.46 -32.00
CA ALA A 554 8.60 -0.22 -31.25
C ALA A 554 8.28 -0.46 -29.76
N LEU A 555 7.37 -1.40 -29.46
CA LEU A 555 7.07 -1.79 -28.09
C LEU A 555 8.20 -2.60 -27.44
N ASP A 556 8.86 -3.50 -28.18
CA ASP A 556 10.03 -4.22 -27.70
C ASP A 556 11.23 -3.30 -27.42
N ASP A 557 11.47 -2.31 -28.27
CA ASP A 557 12.51 -1.30 -28.08
C ASP A 557 12.25 -0.48 -26.82
N LEU A 558 10.98 -0.10 -26.59
CA LEU A 558 10.55 0.58 -25.37
C LEU A 558 10.77 -0.28 -24.12
N LEU A 559 10.64 -1.61 -24.25
CA LEU A 559 10.90 -2.58 -23.18
C LEU A 559 12.38 -2.96 -23.04
N GLY A 560 13.24 -2.55 -23.97
CA GLY A 560 14.64 -2.97 -24.03
C GLY A 560 14.83 -4.46 -24.39
N ARG A 561 13.87 -5.07 -25.09
CA ARG A 561 13.96 -6.46 -25.58
C ARG A 561 14.68 -6.44 -26.93
N ARG A 562 15.87 -7.05 -27.03
CA ARG A 562 16.45 -7.33 -28.35
C ARG A 562 15.57 -8.37 -29.05
N ALA A 563 15.23 -8.12 -30.32
CA ALA A 563 14.49 -9.05 -31.16
C ALA A 563 15.03 -10.48 -30.99
N ARG A 564 14.14 -11.45 -30.73
CA ARG A 564 14.52 -12.87 -30.83
C ARG A 564 14.98 -13.10 -32.28
N PRO A 565 16.19 -13.63 -32.52
CA PRO A 565 16.62 -13.92 -33.88
C PRO A 565 15.63 -14.89 -34.53
N ASN A 566 15.29 -14.61 -35.78
CA ASN A 566 14.36 -15.40 -36.58
C ASN A 566 14.79 -16.88 -36.57
N PRO A 567 13.99 -17.83 -36.04
CA PRO A 567 14.36 -19.25 -36.01
C PRO A 567 14.50 -19.85 -37.43
N GLU A 568 14.00 -19.16 -38.47
CA GLU A 568 14.13 -19.59 -39.87
C GLU A 568 15.52 -19.32 -40.48
N ALA A 569 16.30 -18.37 -39.95
CA ALA A 569 17.62 -18.04 -40.49
C ALA A 569 18.73 -19.03 -40.07
N ALA A 570 18.42 -19.99 -39.18
CA ALA A 570 19.37 -20.97 -38.64
C ALA A 570 19.24 -22.38 -39.25
N ARG A 571 18.38 -22.58 -40.26
CA ARG A 571 18.33 -23.86 -40.98
C ARG A 571 19.33 -23.86 -42.14
N PRO A 572 20.35 -24.75 -42.15
CA PRO A 572 21.15 -24.94 -43.35
C PRO A 572 20.26 -25.48 -44.49
N PRO A 573 20.58 -25.17 -45.76
CA PRO A 573 19.78 -25.59 -46.90
C PRO A 573 19.69 -27.12 -46.91
N ARG A 574 18.45 -27.65 -46.95
CA ARG A 574 18.21 -29.09 -47.07
C ARG A 574 18.79 -29.58 -48.39
N GLY A 575 19.92 -30.30 -48.31
CA GLY A 575 20.45 -31.08 -49.42
C GLY A 575 19.41 -32.13 -49.83
N GLY A 576 19.00 -32.08 -51.10
CA GLY A 576 18.10 -33.07 -51.68
C GLY A 576 18.76 -34.45 -51.74
N LYS A 577 18.01 -35.47 -51.32
CA LYS A 577 18.16 -36.86 -51.77
C LYS A 577 16.77 -37.47 -51.98
N PRO A 578 16.65 -38.44 -52.90
CA PRO A 578 15.54 -38.51 -53.83
C PRO A 578 14.31 -39.26 -53.30
N HIS A 579 13.18 -38.97 -53.94
CA HIS A 579 11.90 -39.65 -53.80
C HIS A 579 12.02 -41.17 -53.79
N VAL A 580 11.49 -41.81 -52.74
CA VAL A 580 11.03 -43.21 -52.79
C VAL A 580 9.51 -43.17 -52.66
N THR A 581 8.82 -43.65 -53.69
CA THR A 581 7.37 -43.69 -53.80
C THR A 581 6.77 -44.87 -53.05
N HIS A 582 5.55 -44.66 -52.54
CA HIS A 582 4.74 -45.53 -51.68
C HIS A 582 4.23 -46.85 -52.31
N ALA A 583 5.01 -47.51 -53.18
CA ALA A 583 4.59 -48.75 -53.86
C ALA A 583 5.11 -50.05 -53.24
N ASP A 584 6.09 -50.02 -52.32
CA ASP A 584 6.76 -51.26 -51.85
C ASP A 584 6.48 -51.63 -50.38
N ALA A 585 5.48 -51.01 -49.74
CA ALA A 585 5.20 -51.23 -48.30
C ALA A 585 3.90 -51.99 -48.01
N ILE A 586 3.33 -52.68 -49.00
CA ILE A 586 2.16 -53.56 -48.85
C ILE A 586 2.50 -54.94 -49.45
N GLU A 587 3.55 -55.59 -48.96
CA GLU A 587 3.81 -57.01 -49.29
C GLU A 587 4.56 -57.76 -48.18
N ALA A 588 4.53 -57.27 -46.93
CA ALA A 588 5.23 -57.89 -45.80
C ALA A 588 4.34 -58.08 -44.55
N SER A 589 3.07 -58.45 -44.74
CA SER A 589 2.13 -58.77 -43.64
C SER A 589 1.43 -60.13 -43.79
N LEU A 590 1.95 -61.02 -44.63
CA LEU A 590 1.47 -62.39 -44.74
C LEU A 590 2.66 -63.31 -45.03
N ASP A 591 3.37 -63.74 -43.98
CA ASP A 591 4.01 -65.06 -43.95
C ASP A 591 4.59 -65.38 -42.57
N GLY A 592 4.18 -66.54 -42.03
CA GLY A 592 4.89 -67.34 -41.02
C GLY A 592 4.74 -66.87 -39.55
N GLY A 593 4.09 -67.57 -38.63
CA GLY A 593 3.82 -69.01 -38.57
C GLY A 593 5.01 -69.77 -37.97
N SER A 594 4.76 -70.38 -36.80
CA SER A 594 5.48 -71.50 -36.16
C SER A 594 6.96 -71.34 -35.75
N GLY A 595 7.23 -71.51 -34.46
CA GLY A 595 8.56 -71.69 -33.86
C GLY A 595 8.56 -71.39 -32.38
#